data_AF-A0A2X4U7M2-F1
#
_entry.id   AF-A0A2X4U7M2-F1
#
_cell.length_a   1.000
_cell.length_b   1.000
_cell.length_c   1.000
_cell.angle_alpha   90.00
_cell.angle_beta   90.00
_cell.angle_gamma   90.00
#
_symmetry.space_group_name_H-M   'P 1'
#
loop_
_entity.id
_entity.type
_entity.pdbx_description
1 polymer ?
#
loop_
_entity_poly.entity_id
_entity_poly.type
_entity_poly.pdbx_seq_one_letter_code
_entity_poly.pdbx_strand_id
1 'polypeptide(L)'
;MSEFQLLDKDNSALIFIDHQPQMTFGEANIDRRLLKNNVVGLAKAGKIFNVPTLFSAVETERFSGAIWPELLAVRPEIAPVKRTTMNVWEDAAFVRAVEAIGRKKLVISALWNEVLSDLSGIDGTGSRLRSLCGDRHFRRQFGQCA
;
A
#
# COMPACT_ATOMS: atom_id res chain seq x y z
N MET A 1 -8.18 -18.67 -21.31
CA MET A 1 -7.35 -19.10 -20.16
C MET A 1 -6.83 -17.86 -19.47
N SER A 2 -7.09 -17.69 -18.17
CA SER A 2 -6.50 -16.60 -17.39
C SER A 2 -5.02 -16.92 -17.18
N GLU A 3 -4.12 -16.37 -17.99
CA GLU A 3 -2.68 -16.44 -17.71
C GLU A 3 -2.41 -15.79 -16.35
N PHE A 4 -1.93 -16.59 -15.39
CA PHE A 4 -1.38 -16.09 -14.14
C PHE A 4 -0.04 -15.41 -14.42
N GLN A 5 -0.10 -14.19 -14.95
CA GLN A 5 1.11 -13.39 -15.17
C GLN A 5 1.74 -13.02 -13.83
N LEU A 6 3.01 -13.38 -13.65
CA LEU A 6 3.80 -13.04 -12.46
C LEU A 6 3.94 -11.52 -12.27
N LEU A 7 4.22 -11.08 -11.05
CA LEU A 7 4.53 -9.68 -10.78
C LEU A 7 5.93 -9.35 -11.31
N ASP A 8 6.02 -8.27 -12.09
CA ASP A 8 7.29 -7.70 -12.53
C ASP A 8 7.25 -6.17 -12.36
N LYS A 9 8.41 -5.51 -12.45
CA LYS A 9 8.52 -4.06 -12.27
C LYS A 9 7.80 -3.25 -13.36
N ASP A 10 7.52 -3.85 -14.51
CA ASP A 10 6.95 -3.21 -15.68
C ASP A 10 5.41 -3.39 -15.74
N ASN A 11 4.85 -4.30 -14.95
CA ASN A 11 3.43 -4.59 -14.88
C ASN A 11 2.80 -4.21 -13.53
N SER A 12 3.62 -3.91 -12.52
CA SER A 12 3.15 -3.65 -11.16
C SER A 12 3.64 -2.34 -10.56
N ALA A 13 2.89 -1.87 -9.57
CA ALA A 13 3.23 -0.71 -8.74
C ALA A 13 3.05 -1.06 -7.26
N LEU A 14 3.83 -0.40 -6.40
CA LEU A 14 3.74 -0.48 -4.95
C LEU A 14 3.00 0.74 -4.41
N ILE A 15 1.97 0.52 -3.60
CA ILE A 15 1.17 1.58 -2.99
C ILE A 15 1.16 1.41 -1.49
N PHE A 16 1.57 2.47 -0.78
CA PHE A 16 1.59 2.54 0.67
C PHE A 16 0.55 3.55 1.14
N ILE A 17 -0.39 3.09 1.96
CA ILE A 17 -1.54 3.88 2.41
C ILE A 17 -1.51 3.97 3.94
N ASP A 18 -1.48 5.20 4.44
CA ASP A 18 -1.78 5.53 5.84
C ASP A 18 -0.87 4.86 6.88
N HIS A 19 0.40 4.65 6.53
CA HIS A 19 1.48 4.27 7.45
C HIS A 19 1.91 5.44 8.34
N GLN A 20 0.94 5.94 9.12
CA GLN A 20 1.06 7.09 10.01
C GLN A 20 0.95 6.62 11.47
N PRO A 21 1.59 7.29 12.44
CA PRO A 21 1.65 6.81 13.83
C PRO A 21 0.26 6.56 14.43
N GLN A 22 -0.69 7.45 14.20
CA GLN A 22 -2.02 7.33 14.79
C GLN A 22 -2.84 6.18 14.17
N MET A 23 -2.67 5.94 12.88
CA MET A 23 -3.30 4.82 12.17
C MET A 23 -2.80 3.47 12.68
N THR A 24 -1.64 3.42 13.34
CA THR A 24 -1.08 2.17 13.86
C THR A 24 -1.61 1.79 15.24
N PHE A 25 -2.39 2.68 15.89
CA PHE A 25 -2.94 2.39 17.22
C PHE A 25 -4.04 1.33 17.19
N GLY A 26 -4.88 1.30 16.14
CA GLY A 26 -5.94 0.28 16.03
C GLY A 26 -5.52 -1.01 15.35
N GLU A 27 -4.26 -1.14 14.93
CA GLU A 27 -3.71 -2.41 14.48
C GLU A 27 -3.27 -3.23 15.70
N ALA A 28 -4.05 -4.27 16.02
CA ALA A 28 -3.78 -5.17 17.14
C ALA A 28 -3.23 -6.53 16.71
N ASN A 29 -3.15 -6.80 15.40
CA ASN A 29 -2.94 -8.16 14.89
C ASN A 29 -1.45 -8.47 14.65
N ILE A 30 -0.57 -7.47 14.78
CA ILE A 30 0.87 -7.58 14.55
C ILE A 30 1.62 -6.63 15.50
N ASP A 31 2.80 -7.06 15.98
CA ASP A 31 3.68 -6.19 16.74
C ASP A 31 4.06 -4.94 15.91
N ARG A 32 3.95 -3.74 16.50
CA ARG A 32 4.14 -2.47 15.79
C ARG A 32 5.53 -2.31 15.20
N ARG A 33 6.55 -2.80 15.91
CA ARG A 33 7.94 -2.75 15.41
C ARG A 33 8.12 -3.71 14.24
N LEU A 34 7.56 -4.92 14.32
CA LEU A 34 7.56 -5.86 13.22
C LEU A 34 6.80 -5.34 11.99
N LEU A 35 5.62 -4.75 12.20
CA LEU A 35 4.83 -4.10 11.13
C LEU A 35 5.68 -3.05 10.40
N LYS A 36 6.26 -2.12 11.16
CA LYS A 36 7.11 -1.07 10.61
C LYS A 36 8.30 -1.63 9.83
N ASN A 37 8.98 -2.64 10.38
CA ASN A 37 10.10 -3.30 9.71
C ASN A 37 9.68 -3.98 8.40
N ASN A 38 8.54 -4.65 8.38
CA ASN A 38 8.02 -5.31 7.17
C ASN A 38 7.67 -4.29 6.09
N VAL A 39 7.00 -3.20 6.45
CA VAL A 39 6.62 -2.13 5.51
C VAL A 39 7.85 -1.42 4.94
N VAL A 40 8.81 -1.06 5.79
CA VAL A 40 10.08 -0.46 5.34
C VAL A 40 10.88 -1.46 4.49
N GLY A 41 10.87 -2.75 4.84
CA GLY A 41 11.49 -3.82 4.05
C GLY A 41 10.87 -3.93 2.65
N LEU A 42 9.53 -3.90 2.57
CA LEU A 42 8.81 -3.90 1.29
C LEU A 42 9.15 -2.67 0.44
N ALA A 43 9.21 -1.49 1.05
CA ALA A 43 9.60 -0.27 0.35
C ALA A 43 11.04 -0.35 -0.19
N LYS A 44 11.97 -0.91 0.60
CA LYS A 44 13.36 -1.14 0.17
C LYS A 44 13.44 -2.12 -0.99
N ALA A 45 12.66 -3.20 -0.96
CA ALA A 45 12.57 -4.14 -2.06
C ALA A 45 12.05 -3.45 -3.33
N GLY A 46 10.94 -2.71 -3.23
CA GLY A 46 10.42 -1.89 -4.33
C GLY A 46 11.45 -0.90 -4.88
N LYS A 47 12.30 -0.36 -4.00
CA LYS A 47 13.41 0.50 -4.40
C LYS A 47 14.44 -0.22 -5.26
N ILE A 48 14.93 -1.37 -4.79
CA ILE A 48 15.95 -2.18 -5.48
C ILE A 48 15.46 -2.62 -6.86
N PHE A 49 14.20 -3.04 -6.96
CA PHE A 49 13.60 -3.51 -8.22
C PHE A 49 13.10 -2.39 -9.14
N ASN A 50 13.26 -1.11 -8.74
CA ASN A 50 12.76 0.05 -9.48
C ASN A 50 11.26 -0.03 -9.80
N VAL A 51 10.47 -0.54 -8.85
CA VAL A 51 9.02 -0.60 -8.96
C VAL A 51 8.44 0.80 -8.69
N PRO A 52 7.55 1.32 -9.56
CA PRO A 52 6.82 2.56 -9.29
C PRO A 52 6.16 2.52 -7.92
N THR A 53 6.36 3.56 -7.11
CA THR A 53 5.89 3.61 -5.72
C THR A 53 5.02 4.83 -5.49
N LEU A 54 3.91 4.67 -4.78
CA LEU A 54 3.02 5.74 -4.35
C LEU A 54 2.88 5.72 -2.82
N PHE A 55 3.00 6.89 -2.20
CA PHE A 55 2.69 7.08 -0.79
C PHE A 55 1.43 7.92 -0.65
N SER A 56 0.57 7.53 0.27
CA SER A 56 -0.63 8.29 0.59
C SER A 56 -0.84 8.41 2.10
N ALA A 57 -1.35 9.55 2.52
CA ALA A 57 -1.57 9.88 3.92
C ALA A 57 -2.90 10.62 4.09
N VAL A 58 -3.70 10.22 5.07
CA VAL A 58 -4.95 10.87 5.43
C VAL A 58 -4.75 11.82 6.61
N GLU A 59 -5.39 12.99 6.61
CA GLU A 59 -5.47 13.89 7.78
C GLU A 59 -4.11 14.22 8.43
N THR A 60 -3.07 14.40 7.60
CA THR A 60 -1.67 14.58 8.04
C THR A 60 -1.46 15.75 9.00
N GLU A 61 -2.17 16.86 8.77
CA GLU A 61 -2.00 18.12 9.52
C GLU A 61 -2.90 18.21 10.75
N ARG A 62 -3.71 17.17 10.99
CA ARG A 62 -4.67 17.13 12.10
C ARG A 62 -4.45 15.88 12.94
N PHE A 63 -5.20 14.83 12.63
CA PHE A 63 -5.33 13.68 13.51
C PHE A 63 -4.19 12.68 13.32
N SER A 64 -3.84 12.35 12.07
CA SER A 64 -3.07 11.15 11.78
C SER A 64 -1.55 11.34 11.85
N GLY A 65 -1.06 12.58 11.75
CA GLY A 65 0.37 12.90 11.73
C GLY A 65 1.05 12.58 10.40
N ALA A 66 2.35 12.80 10.29
CA ALA A 66 3.11 12.47 9.08
C ALA A 66 3.32 10.96 8.91
N ILE A 67 3.50 10.50 7.66
CA ILE A 67 4.00 9.13 7.39
C ILE A 67 5.31 8.94 8.14
N TRP A 68 5.55 7.71 8.61
CA TRP A 68 6.81 7.36 9.27
C TRP A 68 8.04 7.86 8.51
N PRO A 69 8.92 8.65 9.16
CA PRO A 69 10.13 9.17 8.51
C PRO A 69 11.00 8.07 7.89
N GLU A 70 11.06 6.89 8.53
CA GLU A 70 11.84 5.75 8.04
C GLU A 70 11.31 5.15 6.75
N LEU A 71 9.99 5.27 6.49
CA LEU A 71 9.39 4.84 5.23
C LEU A 71 9.70 5.86 4.13
N LEU A 72 9.52 7.15 4.41
CA LEU A 72 9.83 8.23 3.46
C LEU A 72 11.33 8.28 3.12
N ALA A 73 12.20 7.97 4.08
CA ALA A 73 13.65 7.93 3.87
C ALA A 73 14.10 6.86 2.85
N VAL A 74 13.26 5.85 2.58
CA VAL A 74 13.57 4.87 1.52
C VAL A 74 13.50 5.54 0.15
N ARG A 75 12.50 6.38 -0.09
CA ARG A 75 12.19 7.05 -1.37
C ARG A 75 11.94 8.55 -1.13
N PRO A 76 12.96 9.33 -0.70
CA PRO A 76 12.79 10.74 -0.36
C PRO A 76 12.38 11.61 -1.56
N GLU A 77 12.58 11.11 -2.78
CA GLU A 77 12.19 11.76 -4.02
C GLU A 77 10.67 11.73 -4.29
N ILE A 78 9.90 10.91 -3.56
CA ILE A 78 8.46 10.73 -3.77
C ILE A 78 7.69 11.44 -2.65
N ALA A 79 6.98 12.50 -3.00
CA ALA A 79 6.11 13.21 -2.07
C ALA A 79 4.81 12.40 -1.83
N PRO A 80 4.35 12.27 -0.56
CA PRO A 80 3.07 11.64 -0.28
C PRO A 80 1.89 12.45 -0.81
N VAL A 81 0.91 11.74 -1.36
CA VAL A 81 -0.40 12.32 -1.67
C VAL A 81 -1.17 12.48 -0.37
N LYS A 82 -1.30 13.73 0.09
CA LYS A 82 -2.10 14.09 1.26
C LYS A 82 -3.58 14.12 0.89
N ARG A 83 -4.40 13.44 1.69
CA ARG A 83 -5.84 13.29 1.53
C ARG A 83 -6.60 13.77 2.76
N THR A 84 -7.86 14.10 2.56
CA THR A 84 -8.81 14.41 3.64
C THR A 84 -9.91 13.36 3.81
N THR A 85 -10.15 12.54 2.78
CA THR A 85 -11.12 11.43 2.84
C THR A 85 -10.46 10.18 3.39
N MET A 86 -11.22 9.40 4.15
CA MET A 86 -10.73 8.13 4.68
C MET A 86 -10.63 7.07 3.58
N ASN A 87 -11.64 7.00 2.69
CA ASN A 87 -11.56 6.16 1.50
C ASN A 87 -10.62 6.81 0.49
N VAL A 88 -9.57 6.08 0.12
CA VAL A 88 -8.55 6.55 -0.83
C VAL A 88 -9.10 6.71 -2.24
N TRP A 89 -10.13 5.95 -2.62
CA TRP A 89 -10.72 5.96 -3.96
C TRP A 89 -11.68 7.12 -4.19
N GLU A 90 -12.15 7.76 -3.12
CA GLU A 90 -12.93 8.99 -3.20
C GLU A 90 -12.04 10.23 -3.42
N ASP A 91 -10.74 10.11 -3.17
CA ASP A 91 -9.80 11.18 -3.38
C ASP A 91 -9.32 11.22 -4.84
N ALA A 92 -9.78 12.24 -5.57
CA ALA A 92 -9.44 12.39 -6.98
C ALA A 92 -7.93 12.59 -7.24
N ALA A 93 -7.16 13.12 -6.28
CA ALA A 93 -5.72 13.27 -6.44
C ALA A 93 -5.01 11.92 -6.33
N PHE A 94 -5.46 11.06 -5.43
CA PHE A 94 -4.98 9.68 -5.32
C PHE A 94 -5.30 8.87 -6.58
N VAL A 95 -6.55 8.90 -7.06
CA VAL A 95 -6.96 8.18 -8.28
C VAL A 95 -6.12 8.61 -9.47
N ARG A 96 -5.94 9.92 -9.68
CA ARG A 96 -5.08 10.43 -10.76
C ARG A 96 -3.62 10.00 -10.61
N ALA A 97 -3.10 9.94 -9.38
CA ALA A 97 -1.73 9.48 -9.14
C ALA A 97 -1.58 7.98 -9.48
N VAL A 98 -2.58 7.16 -9.15
CA VAL A 98 -2.61 5.73 -9.52
C VAL A 98 -2.71 5.56 -11.05
N GLU A 99 -3.59 6.31 -11.71
CA GLU A 99 -3.73 6.28 -13.17
C GLU A 99 -2.46 6.75 -13.88
N ALA A 100 -1.79 7.79 -13.37
CA ALA A 100 -0.53 8.28 -13.91
C ALA A 100 0.62 7.27 -13.83
N ILE A 101 0.58 6.35 -12.85
CA ILE A 101 1.54 5.24 -12.76
C ILE A 101 1.33 4.24 -13.90
N GLY A 102 0.10 4.10 -14.41
CA GLY A 102 -0.22 3.31 -15.60
C GLY A 102 -0.02 1.80 -15.45
N ARG A 103 0.04 1.29 -14.21
CA ARG A 103 0.24 -0.15 -13.92
C ARG A 103 -1.07 -0.82 -13.57
N LYS A 104 -1.33 -1.98 -14.18
CA LYS A 104 -2.57 -2.75 -13.97
C LYS A 104 -2.55 -3.60 -12.70
N LYS A 105 -1.37 -3.93 -12.18
CA LYS A 105 -1.23 -4.74 -10.96
C LYS A 105 -0.78 -3.84 -9.81
N LEU A 106 -1.61 -3.75 -8.79
CA LEU A 106 -1.32 -2.91 -7.63
C LEU A 106 -1.00 -3.80 -6.43
N VAL A 107 0.21 -3.62 -5.90
CA VAL A 107 0.66 -4.24 -4.65
C VAL A 107 0.46 -3.22 -3.54
N ILE A 108 -0.53 -3.46 -2.69
CA ILE A 108 -0.96 -2.47 -1.70
C ILE A 108 -0.57 -2.93 -0.28
N SER A 109 0.00 -1.99 0.49
CA SER A 109 0.22 -2.10 1.92
C SER A 109 -0.48 -0.93 2.61
N ALA A 110 -1.51 -1.20 3.40
CA ALA A 110 -2.40 -0.17 3.95
C ALA A 110 -2.70 -0.38 5.44
N LEU A 111 -3.13 0.68 6.11
CA LEU A 111 -3.70 0.66 7.46
C LEU A 111 -4.96 1.58 7.49
N TRP A 112 -6.17 1.14 7.81
CA TRP A 112 -6.62 -0.22 8.17
C TRP A 112 -7.22 -0.97 6.97
N ASN A 113 -7.00 -2.28 6.95
CA ASN A 113 -7.41 -3.15 5.85
C ASN A 113 -8.94 -3.16 5.64
N GLU A 114 -9.72 -3.01 6.70
CA GLU A 114 -11.19 -3.00 6.64
C GLU A 114 -11.71 -1.77 5.89
N VAL A 115 -11.06 -0.62 6.05
CA VAL A 115 -11.46 0.64 5.40
C VAL A 115 -10.98 0.69 3.96
N LEU A 116 -9.89 -0.03 3.64
CA LEU A 116 -9.42 -0.22 2.27
C LEU A 116 -10.25 -1.27 1.49
N SER A 117 -10.98 -2.15 2.18
CA SER A 117 -11.68 -3.28 1.58
C SER A 117 -12.88 -2.90 0.70
N ASP A 118 -13.20 -1.62 0.58
CA ASP A 118 -14.14 -1.13 -0.43
C ASP A 118 -13.51 -1.24 -1.84
N LEU A 119 -13.46 -2.48 -2.32
CA LEU A 119 -12.99 -2.91 -3.63
C LEU A 119 -13.74 -2.26 -4.79
N SER A 120 -14.89 -1.62 -4.54
CA SER A 120 -15.69 -0.93 -5.54
C SER A 120 -14.90 0.13 -6.31
N GLY A 121 -13.96 0.82 -5.64
CA GLY A 121 -13.08 1.81 -6.27
C GLY A 121 -11.97 1.21 -7.15
N ILE A 122 -11.57 -0.04 -6.91
CA ILE A 122 -10.49 -0.72 -7.66
C ILE A 122 -11.01 -1.18 -9.03
N ASP A 123 -12.22 -1.75 -9.08
CA ASP A 123 -12.82 -2.24 -10.32
C ASP A 123 -13.01 -1.13 -11.37
N GLY A 124 -13.28 0.11 -10.91
CA GLY A 124 -13.37 1.29 -11.78
C GLY A 124 -12.07 1.67 -12.48
N THR A 125 -10.90 1.26 -11.96
CA THR A 125 -9.59 1.52 -12.58
C THR A 125 -9.10 0.38 -13.48
N GLY A 126 -9.83 -0.74 -13.56
CA GLY A 126 -9.41 -1.94 -14.30
C GLY A 126 -8.17 -2.65 -13.72
N SER A 127 -7.83 -2.36 -12.46
CA SER A 127 -6.65 -2.89 -11.77
C SER A 127 -6.95 -4.23 -11.09
N ARG A 128 -6.04 -5.20 -11.18
CA ARG A 128 -6.12 -6.46 -10.38
C ARG A 128 -5.32 -6.31 -9.09
N LEU A 129 -5.99 -6.43 -7.95
CA LEU A 129 -5.39 -6.30 -6.63
C LEU A 129 -4.64 -7.59 -6.23
N ARG A 130 -3.45 -7.43 -5.64
CA ARG A 130 -2.85 -8.43 -4.77
C ARG A 130 -2.46 -7.78 -3.45
N SER A 131 -3.29 -7.98 -2.42
CA SER A 131 -2.96 -7.58 -1.05
C SER A 131 -1.88 -8.49 -0.48
N LEU A 132 -0.83 -7.91 0.12
CA LEU A 132 0.29 -8.67 0.69
C LEU A 132 0.42 -8.51 2.21
N CYS A 133 -0.51 -7.83 2.90
CA CYS A 133 -0.35 -7.52 4.32
C CYS A 133 -1.54 -8.01 5.16
N GLY A 134 -1.28 -9.03 5.99
CA GLY A 134 -2.11 -9.36 7.17
C GLY A 134 -3.30 -10.28 6.97
N ASP A 135 -3.50 -10.88 5.79
CA ASP A 135 -4.65 -11.75 5.58
C ASP A 135 -4.49 -13.10 6.30
N ARG A 136 -5.45 -13.44 7.18
CA ARG A 136 -5.59 -14.78 7.77
C ARG A 136 -5.75 -15.87 6.69
N HIS A 137 -6.12 -15.51 5.46
CA HIS A 137 -6.15 -16.41 4.31
C HIS A 137 -4.77 -16.71 3.70
N PHE A 138 -3.74 -15.90 3.91
CA PHE A 138 -2.39 -16.18 3.38
C PHE A 138 -1.76 -17.44 3.99
N ARG A 139 -2.16 -17.81 5.23
CA ARG A 139 -1.72 -19.05 5.89
C ARG A 139 -2.24 -20.34 5.25
N ARG A 140 -3.25 -20.29 4.38
CA ARG A 140 -3.78 -21.51 3.72
C ARG A 140 -3.15 -21.81 2.36
N GLN A 141 -2.44 -20.86 1.74
CA GLN A 141 -1.93 -21.03 0.37
C GLN A 141 -0.41 -21.14 0.26
N PHE A 142 0.34 -20.79 1.32
CA PHE A 142 1.78 -21.05 1.42
C PHE A 142 2.07 -21.84 2.69
N GLY A 143 1.61 -23.10 2.68
CA GLY A 143 2.14 -24.12 3.57
C GLY A 143 3.51 -24.57 3.07
N GLN A 144 4.47 -24.62 3.99
CA GLN A 144 5.72 -25.38 3.89
C GLN A 144 6.65 -25.03 2.71
N CYS A 145 7.68 -24.25 3.00
CA CYS A 145 9.02 -24.46 2.46
C CYS A 145 10.03 -24.01 3.53
N ALA A 146 10.69 -25.02 4.12
CA ALA A 146 11.90 -25.00 4.96
C ALA A 146 12.08 -23.87 6.00
#